data_AF-A0A3D1GX68-F1
#
_entry.id   AF-A0A3D1GX68-F1
#
_cell.length_a   1.000
_cell.length_b   1.000
_cell.length_c   1.000
_cell.angle_alpha   90.00
_cell.angle_beta   90.00
_cell.angle_gamma   90.00
#
_symmetry.space_group_name_H-M   'P 1'
#
loop_
_entity.id
_entity.type
_entity.pdbx_description
1 polymer ?
#
loop_
_entity_poly.entity_id
_entity_poly.type
_entity_poly.pdbx_seq_one_letter_code
_entity_poly.pdbx_strand_id
1 'polypeptide(L)'
;MNMTIVIISAVALFLIVLFLYFVPVFLWFSALVSGVKVSLLQLVLMRIRNVPPKTIVDCMITATKAGLVNISRDDLESLYMSGGHVSNVVRAMVSATKAKIPMTYEQAAAIDLAGRDVLDAVKTSVNPKVIDTPAVEAVAKDGIQVIVKARITVRSDINKLVGGAGEETVLARVGECIVTSIGSADTHEEVMENPDNISKLVMEKGLDSGTAYEILSVDIADVDLGKNVGAGLQIERANADRNIAQAKAEERRAMAIAEEQEMKANKIKAEAEVVLSEAKVPIALAKALESGNMGFLDYYRLKNLQADSAMREGMANDSGDNMVKPVLNVDNNSDKFFK
;
A
#
# COMPACT_ATOMS: atom_id res chain seq x y z
N MET A 1 29.55 73.56 41.96
CA MET A 1 30.55 72.67 41.35
C MET A 1 30.14 71.18 41.41
N ASN A 2 28.85 70.86 41.55
CA ASN A 2 28.41 69.49 41.85
C ASN A 2 27.63 68.85 40.69
N MET A 3 26.87 69.63 39.90
CA MET A 3 26.04 69.08 38.83
C MET A 3 26.84 68.63 37.60
N THR A 4 27.92 69.34 37.25
CA THR A 4 28.83 68.94 36.16
C THR A 4 29.61 67.68 36.48
N ILE A 5 30.10 67.53 37.72
CA ILE A 5 30.80 66.32 38.19
C ILE A 5 29.85 65.13 38.21
N VAL A 6 28.59 65.32 38.67
CA VAL A 6 27.56 64.27 38.65
C VAL A 6 27.25 63.85 37.21
N ILE A 7 27.06 64.79 36.27
CA ILE A 7 26.81 64.47 34.86
C ILE A 7 27.99 63.74 34.22
N ILE A 8 29.23 64.21 34.45
CA ILE A 8 30.44 63.54 33.92
C ILE A 8 30.58 62.13 34.51
N SER A 9 30.32 61.95 35.81
CA SER A 9 30.36 60.64 36.46
C SER A 9 29.27 59.69 35.93
N ALA A 10 28.07 60.20 35.66
CA ALA A 10 26.96 59.42 35.10
C ALA A 10 27.24 59.00 33.65
N VAL A 11 27.81 59.90 32.83
CA VAL A 11 28.23 59.59 31.46
C VAL A 11 29.40 58.59 31.44
N ALA A 12 30.38 58.74 32.34
CA ALA A 12 31.48 57.80 32.48
C ALA A 12 30.99 56.42 32.93
N LEU A 13 30.08 56.35 33.91
CA LEU A 13 29.46 55.11 34.34
C LEU A 13 28.66 54.46 33.20
N PHE A 14 27.89 55.25 32.44
CA PHE A 14 27.13 54.77 31.29
C PHE A 14 28.05 54.20 30.20
N LEU A 15 29.15 54.88 29.87
CA LEU A 15 30.14 54.39 28.90
C LEU A 15 30.83 53.11 29.40
N ILE A 16 31.12 53.00 30.69
CA ILE A 16 31.70 51.79 31.29
C ILE A 16 30.72 50.62 31.22
N VAL A 17 29.44 50.83 31.54
CA VAL A 17 28.40 49.79 31.45
C VAL A 17 28.19 49.36 30.00
N LEU A 18 28.15 50.31 29.06
CA LEU A 18 28.06 50.03 27.63
C LEU A 18 29.26 49.20 27.13
N PHE A 19 30.46 49.57 27.57
CA PHE A 19 31.69 48.86 27.22
C PHE A 19 31.70 47.43 27.80
N LEU A 20 31.35 47.25 29.08
CA LEU A 20 31.26 45.94 29.73
C LEU A 20 30.13 45.06 29.16
N TYR A 21 29.05 45.66 28.67
CA TYR A 21 27.99 44.93 27.97
C TYR A 21 28.44 44.42 26.59
N PHE A 22 29.22 45.22 25.88
CA PHE A 22 29.69 44.89 24.54
C PHE A 22 30.86 43.90 24.56
N VAL A 23 31.80 44.06 25.49
CA VAL A 23 32.99 43.22 25.63
C VAL A 23 32.75 42.11 26.66
N PRO A 24 32.66 40.83 26.26
CA PRO A 24 32.43 39.74 27.21
C PRO A 24 33.73 39.35 27.94
N VAL A 25 34.20 40.22 28.85
CA VAL A 25 35.47 40.04 29.59
C VAL A 25 35.47 38.76 30.43
N PHE A 26 34.35 38.40 31.05
CA PHE A 26 34.21 37.16 31.83
C PHE A 26 34.37 35.89 30.97
N LEU A 27 33.83 35.91 29.75
CA LEU A 27 33.94 34.78 28.81
C LEU A 27 35.38 34.60 28.34
N TRP A 28 36.05 35.71 28.03
CA TRP A 28 37.47 35.71 27.68
C TRP A 28 38.34 35.14 28.80
N PHE A 29 38.10 35.54 30.04
CA PHE A 29 38.82 35.01 31.19
C PHE A 29 38.59 33.50 31.37
N SER A 30 37.35 33.03 31.22
CA SER A 30 37.01 31.61 31.27
C SER A 30 37.74 30.79 30.19
N ALA A 31 37.84 31.32 28.97
CA ALA A 31 38.58 30.72 27.87
C ALA A 31 40.08 30.61 28.20
N LEU A 32 40.68 31.70 28.71
CA LEU A 32 42.09 31.76 29.08
C LEU A 32 42.45 30.73 30.16
N VAL A 33 41.67 30.65 31.23
CA VAL A 33 41.87 29.68 32.34
C VAL A 33 41.71 28.25 31.85
N SER A 34 40.85 28.02 30.85
CA SER A 34 40.65 26.70 30.24
C SER A 34 41.68 26.35 29.17
N GLY A 35 42.69 27.19 28.94
CA GLY A 35 43.76 26.94 27.95
C GLY A 35 43.40 27.26 26.50
N VAL A 36 42.25 27.92 26.26
CA VAL A 36 41.79 28.29 24.91
C VAL A 36 42.27 29.71 24.57
N LYS A 37 43.05 29.82 23.49
CA LYS A 37 43.62 31.11 23.05
C LYS A 37 42.60 31.87 22.19
N VAL A 38 41.79 32.73 22.80
CA VAL A 38 40.87 33.65 22.10
C VAL A 38 41.20 35.10 22.46
N SER A 39 41.26 35.99 21.47
CA SER A 39 41.47 37.41 21.74
C SER A 39 40.16 38.14 22.04
N LEU A 40 40.22 39.21 22.85
CA LEU A 40 39.07 40.08 23.11
C LEU A 40 38.48 40.67 21.82
N LEU A 41 39.34 41.00 20.86
CA LEU A 41 38.93 41.51 19.55
C LEU A 41 38.15 40.45 18.76
N GLN A 42 38.54 39.17 18.82
CA GLN A 42 37.80 38.08 18.18
C GLN A 42 36.40 37.90 18.76
N LEU A 43 36.23 38.00 20.07
CA LEU A 43 34.90 37.90 20.71
C LEU A 43 33.97 39.04 20.29
N VAL A 44 34.52 40.23 20.08
CA VAL A 44 33.78 41.37 19.54
C VAL A 44 33.42 41.14 18.07
N LEU A 45 34.37 40.65 17.25
CA LEU A 45 34.13 40.33 15.84
C LEU A 45 33.05 39.25 15.66
N MET A 46 33.00 38.22 16.52
CA MET A 46 31.94 37.21 16.51
C MET A 46 30.55 37.84 16.64
N ARG A 47 30.40 38.81 17.57
CA ARG A 47 29.13 39.50 17.79
C ARG A 47 28.73 40.34 16.57
N ILE A 48 29.69 40.97 15.88
CA ILE A 48 29.45 41.71 14.64
C ILE A 48 28.99 40.76 13.50
N ARG A 49 29.50 39.53 13.46
CA ARG A 49 29.09 38.47 12.50
C ARG A 49 27.79 37.75 12.88
N ASN A 50 27.08 38.19 13.93
CA ASN A 50 25.92 37.51 14.50
C ASN A 50 26.17 36.05 14.97
N VAL A 51 27.41 35.72 15.34
CA VAL A 51 27.76 34.42 15.93
C VAL A 51 27.81 34.56 17.45
N PRO A 52 27.09 33.74 18.24
CA PRO A 52 27.06 33.84 19.70
C PRO A 52 28.41 33.44 20.31
N PRO A 53 29.20 34.37 20.88
CA PRO A 53 30.55 34.07 21.33
C PRO A 53 30.58 33.04 22.45
N LYS A 54 29.56 33.04 23.31
CA LYS A 54 29.42 32.12 24.44
C LYS A 54 29.41 30.66 23.98
N THR A 55 28.55 30.33 23.02
CA THR A 55 28.41 28.96 22.50
C THR A 55 29.71 28.47 21.88
N ILE A 56 30.38 29.31 21.07
CA ILE A 56 31.65 28.94 20.41
C ILE A 56 32.75 28.71 21.44
N VAL A 57 32.90 29.61 22.43
CA VAL A 57 33.90 29.48 23.49
C VAL A 57 33.65 28.24 24.35
N ASP A 58 32.42 27.98 24.77
CA ASP A 58 32.07 26.79 25.56
C ASP A 58 32.38 25.50 24.79
N CYS A 59 32.10 25.48 23.48
CA CYS A 59 32.45 24.37 22.59
C CYS A 59 33.96 24.19 22.44
N MET A 60 34.73 25.28 22.26
CA MET A 60 36.19 25.22 22.21
C MET A 60 36.79 24.70 23.52
N ILE A 61 36.30 25.19 24.67
CA ILE A 61 36.73 24.71 25.99
C ILE A 61 36.49 23.20 26.11
N THR A 62 35.32 22.74 25.67
CA THR A 62 34.95 21.32 25.70
C THR A 62 35.85 20.49 24.78
N ALA A 63 36.13 20.98 23.56
CA ALA A 63 36.99 20.32 22.60
C ALA A 63 38.44 20.20 23.11
N THR A 64 39.02 21.30 23.61
CA THR A 64 40.38 21.33 24.15
C THR A 64 40.52 20.41 25.36
N LYS A 65 39.54 20.40 26.29
CA LYS A 65 39.55 19.50 27.45
C LYS A 65 39.40 18.02 27.07
N ALA A 66 38.78 17.74 25.93
CA ALA A 66 38.67 16.38 25.39
C ALA A 66 39.89 15.92 24.57
N GLY A 67 40.90 16.78 24.40
CA GLY A 67 42.10 16.47 23.62
C GLY A 67 41.90 16.60 22.11
N LEU A 68 40.84 17.28 21.65
CA LEU A 68 40.62 17.56 20.24
C LEU A 68 41.48 18.76 19.82
N VAL A 69 42.63 18.49 19.18
CA VAL A 69 43.61 19.52 18.79
C VAL A 69 43.31 20.15 17.42
N ASN A 70 42.55 19.46 16.57
CA ASN A 70 42.36 19.83 15.17
C ASN A 70 41.12 20.71 14.88
N ILE A 71 40.50 21.29 15.91
CA ILE A 71 39.29 22.12 15.73
C ILE A 71 39.68 23.59 15.87
N SER A 72 39.60 24.35 14.76
CA SER A 72 39.83 25.80 14.80
C SER A 72 38.57 26.54 15.25
N ARG A 73 38.77 27.73 15.82
CA ARG A 73 37.71 28.70 16.09
C ARG A 73 36.94 29.05 14.82
N ASP A 74 37.66 29.28 13.73
CA ASP A 74 37.08 29.70 12.45
C ASP A 74 36.18 28.61 11.86
N ASP A 75 36.51 27.34 12.11
CA ASP A 75 35.70 26.21 11.66
C ASP A 75 34.35 26.17 12.38
N LEU A 76 34.35 26.37 13.71
CA LEU A 76 33.13 26.39 14.52
C LEU A 76 32.25 27.61 14.19
N GLU A 77 32.88 28.76 13.91
CA GLU A 77 32.16 29.94 13.42
C GLU A 77 31.53 29.68 12.05
N SER A 78 32.29 29.10 11.12
CA SER A 78 31.83 28.75 9.77
C SER A 78 30.66 27.77 9.82
N LEU A 79 30.74 26.74 10.67
CA LEU A 79 29.65 25.78 10.88
C LEU A 79 28.38 26.46 11.40
N TYR A 80 28.51 27.35 12.40
CA TYR A 80 27.37 28.11 12.91
C TYR A 80 26.76 29.02 11.83
N MET A 81 27.59 29.72 11.07
CA MET A 81 27.15 30.59 9.98
C MET A 81 26.48 29.81 8.84
N SER A 82 26.87 28.55 8.65
CA SER A 82 26.26 27.63 7.69
C SER A 82 24.94 27.04 8.20
N GLY A 83 24.50 27.40 9.41
CA GLY A 83 23.27 26.91 10.02
C GLY A 83 23.40 25.60 10.81
N GLY A 84 24.63 25.11 11.03
CA GLY A 84 24.89 23.87 11.76
C GLY A 84 24.86 24.02 13.29
N HIS A 85 24.74 22.89 13.97
CA HIS A 85 24.64 22.76 15.42
C HIS A 85 26.02 22.48 16.06
N VAL A 86 26.80 23.55 16.26
CA VAL A 86 28.16 23.50 16.83
C VAL A 86 28.25 22.67 18.12
N SER A 87 27.31 22.85 19.06
CA SER A 87 27.32 22.13 20.34
C SER A 87 27.12 20.62 20.17
N ASN A 88 26.27 20.22 19.21
CA ASN A 88 25.99 18.82 18.95
C ASN A 88 27.20 18.13 18.30
N VAL A 89 27.79 18.77 17.28
CA VAL A 89 29.00 18.30 16.58
C VAL A 89 30.17 18.13 17.54
N VAL A 90 30.45 19.12 18.39
CA VAL A 90 31.56 19.01 19.36
C VAL A 90 31.29 17.90 20.37
N ARG A 91 30.06 17.77 20.89
CA ARG A 91 29.71 16.68 21.79
C ARG A 91 29.86 15.30 21.12
N ALA A 92 29.46 15.18 19.86
CA ALA A 92 29.61 13.96 19.07
C ALA A 92 31.09 13.60 18.87
N MET A 93 31.94 14.57 18.52
CA MET A 93 33.39 14.40 18.40
C MET A 93 34.06 13.95 19.71
N VAL A 94 33.64 14.52 20.84
CA VAL A 94 34.13 14.12 22.17
C VAL A 94 33.75 12.66 22.46
N SER A 95 32.49 12.29 22.18
CA SER A 95 32.01 10.91 22.33
C SER A 95 32.78 9.94 21.42
N ALA A 96 33.01 10.32 20.15
CA ALA A 96 33.73 9.50 19.17
C ALA A 96 35.18 9.26 19.61
N THR A 97 35.86 10.29 20.10
CA THR A 97 37.25 10.18 20.58
C THR A 97 37.34 9.30 21.82
N LYS A 98 36.41 9.42 22.77
CA LYS A 98 36.34 8.54 23.94
C LYS A 98 36.07 7.08 23.55
N ALA A 99 35.26 6.87 22.52
CA ALA A 99 34.97 5.56 21.96
C ALA A 99 36.02 5.04 20.97
N LYS A 100 37.11 5.79 20.74
CA LYS A 100 38.18 5.47 19.77
C LYS A 100 37.67 5.28 18.33
N ILE A 101 36.60 5.98 17.95
CA ILE A 101 36.09 5.98 16.59
C ILE A 101 36.83 7.07 15.79
N PRO A 102 37.51 6.73 14.67
CA PRO A 102 38.17 7.72 13.84
C PRO A 102 37.10 8.56 13.13
N MET A 103 36.98 9.83 13.52
CA MET A 103 36.07 10.79 12.90
C MET A 103 36.77 12.15 12.82
N THR A 104 36.77 12.76 11.63
CA THR A 104 37.31 14.10 11.45
C THR A 104 36.25 15.17 11.70
N TYR A 105 36.70 16.41 11.94
CA TYR A 105 35.77 17.53 12.12
C TYR A 105 34.92 17.77 10.88
N GLU A 106 35.52 17.67 9.69
CA GLU A 106 34.85 17.88 8.41
C GLU A 106 33.75 16.85 8.18
N GLN A 107 34.00 15.59 8.54
CA GLN A 107 32.99 14.52 8.50
C GLN A 107 31.83 14.84 9.44
N ALA A 108 32.12 15.20 10.69
CA ALA A 108 31.09 15.52 11.68
C ALA A 108 30.25 16.75 11.25
N ALA A 109 30.90 17.79 10.71
CA ALA A 109 30.22 18.95 10.16
C ALA A 109 29.36 18.61 8.94
N ALA A 110 29.84 17.75 8.03
CA ALA A 110 29.09 17.32 6.86
C ALA A 110 27.83 16.52 7.24
N ILE A 111 27.91 15.67 8.26
CA ILE A 111 26.75 14.90 8.77
C ILE A 111 25.67 15.85 9.31
N ASP A 112 26.08 16.84 10.11
CA ASP A 112 25.16 17.82 10.70
C ASP A 112 24.51 18.71 9.64
N LEU A 113 25.29 19.21 8.68
CA LEU A 113 24.78 20.01 7.56
C LEU A 113 23.90 19.21 6.60
N ALA A 114 24.07 17.89 6.53
CA ALA A 114 23.16 16.99 5.82
C ALA A 114 21.81 16.77 6.56
N GLY A 115 21.63 17.40 7.72
CA GLY A 115 20.41 17.31 8.53
C GLY A 115 20.30 16.03 9.35
N ARG A 116 21.41 15.30 9.55
CA ARG A 116 21.45 14.08 10.38
C ARG A 116 22.03 14.40 11.76
N ASP A 117 21.52 13.75 12.80
CA ASP A 117 22.06 13.91 14.16
C ASP A 117 23.38 13.14 14.32
N VAL A 118 24.50 13.88 14.31
CA VAL A 118 25.85 13.33 14.49
C VAL A 118 26.02 12.64 15.84
N LEU A 119 25.41 13.18 16.90
CA LEU A 119 25.59 12.65 18.25
C LEU A 119 24.88 11.30 18.37
N ASP A 120 23.68 11.19 17.80
CA ASP A 120 22.94 9.93 17.78
C ASP A 120 23.65 8.86 16.95
N ALA A 121 24.23 9.25 15.81
CA ALA A 121 25.02 8.33 14.99
C ALA A 121 26.26 7.80 15.73
N VAL A 122 27.00 8.66 16.44
CA VAL A 122 28.16 8.21 17.24
C VAL A 122 27.70 7.29 18.38
N LYS A 123 26.60 7.61 19.07
CA LYS A 123 26.06 6.75 20.13
C LYS A 123 25.67 5.39 19.59
N THR A 124 24.97 5.35 18.45
CA THR A 124 24.53 4.11 17.80
C THR A 124 25.71 3.30 17.25
N SER A 125 26.81 3.96 16.88
CA SER A 125 28.06 3.30 16.51
C SER A 125 28.69 2.52 17.68
N VAL A 126 28.64 3.09 18.88
CA VAL A 126 29.19 2.45 20.11
C VAL A 126 28.24 1.43 20.71
N ASN A 127 26.97 1.81 20.82
CA ASN A 127 25.91 1.00 21.39
C ASN A 127 24.85 0.77 20.32
N PRO A 128 24.85 -0.40 19.66
CA PRO A 128 23.90 -0.72 18.61
C PRO A 128 22.45 -0.50 19.06
N LYS A 129 21.64 0.00 18.14
CA LYS A 129 20.22 0.26 18.35
C LYS A 129 19.41 -0.88 17.77
N VAL A 130 18.33 -1.22 18.47
CA VAL A 130 17.37 -2.21 18.03
C VAL A 130 16.19 -1.49 17.38
N ILE A 131 15.83 -1.91 16.17
CA ILE A 131 14.71 -1.38 15.39
C ILE A 131 13.80 -2.55 15.03
N ASP A 132 12.53 -2.46 15.41
CA ASP A 132 11.54 -3.46 15.05
C ASP A 132 10.95 -3.13 13.67
N THR A 133 10.77 -4.16 12.83
CA THR A 133 10.09 -4.00 11.54
C THR A 133 8.58 -3.87 11.73
N PRO A 134 7.87 -3.18 10.80
CA PRO A 134 6.43 -3.39 10.69
C PRO A 134 6.14 -4.87 10.43
N ALA A 135 4.91 -5.31 10.72
CA ALA A 135 4.49 -6.67 10.43
C ALA A 135 4.54 -6.91 8.91
N VAL A 136 5.35 -7.88 8.49
CA VAL A 136 5.53 -8.26 7.09
C VAL A 136 4.65 -9.47 6.81
N GLU A 137 3.71 -9.32 5.89
CA GLU A 137 2.79 -10.39 5.49
C GLU A 137 3.23 -10.97 4.15
N ALA A 138 3.35 -12.30 4.08
CA ALA A 138 3.64 -13.02 2.83
C ALA A 138 2.88 -14.36 2.79
N VAL A 139 2.75 -14.93 1.60
CA VAL A 139 2.02 -16.19 1.37
C VAL A 139 3.03 -17.24 0.90
N ALA A 140 3.07 -18.38 1.59
CA ALA A 140 3.89 -19.52 1.18
C ALA A 140 3.26 -20.25 -0.03
N LYS A 141 4.00 -21.15 -0.68
CA LYS A 141 3.50 -21.84 -1.90
C LYS A 141 2.25 -22.70 -1.66
N ASP A 142 2.02 -23.14 -0.43
CA ASP A 142 0.82 -23.85 0.00
C ASP A 142 -0.43 -22.94 0.12
N GLY A 143 -0.29 -21.62 -0.07
CA GLY A 143 -1.38 -20.66 -0.05
C GLY A 143 -1.75 -20.16 1.34
N ILE A 144 -0.95 -20.46 2.37
CA ILE A 144 -1.16 -19.97 3.74
C ILE A 144 -0.36 -18.69 3.97
N GLN A 145 -1.04 -17.70 4.54
CA GLN A 145 -0.43 -16.42 4.91
C GLN A 145 0.37 -16.57 6.21
N VAL A 146 1.59 -16.06 6.21
CA VAL A 146 2.46 -15.97 7.38
C VAL A 146 2.78 -14.50 7.62
N ILE A 147 2.67 -14.07 8.87
CA ILE A 147 2.93 -12.71 9.32
C ILE A 147 4.18 -12.77 10.21
N VAL A 148 5.25 -12.11 9.78
CA VAL A 148 6.54 -12.10 10.50
C VAL A 148 6.82 -10.71 11.02
N LYS A 149 7.27 -10.61 12.28
CA LYS A 149 7.90 -9.41 12.84
C LYS A 149 9.36 -9.71 13.09
N ALA A 150 10.25 -8.87 12.57
CA ALA A 150 11.68 -9.00 12.78
C ALA A 150 12.20 -7.83 13.63
N ARG A 151 13.27 -8.11 14.35
CA ARG A 151 14.03 -7.17 15.16
C ARG A 151 15.42 -7.05 14.56
N ILE A 152 15.77 -5.85 14.14
CA ILE A 152 17.04 -5.58 13.46
C ILE A 152 17.95 -4.84 14.43
N THR A 153 19.12 -5.40 14.70
CA THR A 153 20.17 -4.73 15.45
C THR A 153 21.08 -4.01 14.46
N VAL A 154 21.06 -2.69 14.48
CA VAL A 154 21.86 -1.85 13.56
C VAL A 154 22.91 -1.03 14.31
N ARG A 155 24.03 -0.82 13.65
CA ARG A 155 25.09 0.10 14.05
C ARG A 155 25.26 1.17 12.97
N SER A 156 25.49 2.42 13.33
CA SER A 156 25.79 3.47 12.33
C SER A 156 27.23 3.36 11.82
N ASP A 157 27.39 3.38 10.49
CA ASP A 157 28.69 3.51 9.83
C ASP A 157 28.97 4.99 9.56
N ILE A 158 29.89 5.58 10.33
CA ILE A 158 30.19 7.03 10.27
C ILE A 158 30.70 7.43 8.87
N ASN A 159 31.40 6.54 8.16
CA ASN A 159 31.98 6.87 6.85
C ASN A 159 30.92 6.97 5.75
N LYS A 160 29.83 6.19 5.88
CA LYS A 160 28.74 6.13 4.88
C LYS A 160 27.50 6.94 5.29
N LEU A 161 27.56 7.63 6.43
CA LEU A 161 26.42 8.36 6.96
C LEU A 161 26.01 9.55 6.08
N VAL A 162 26.97 10.17 5.40
CA VAL A 162 26.71 11.23 4.40
C VAL A 162 26.43 10.58 3.05
N GLY A 163 25.20 10.76 2.54
CA GLY A 163 24.77 10.22 1.25
C GLY A 163 24.30 8.76 1.27
N GLY A 164 24.51 8.02 2.37
CA GLY A 164 23.97 6.67 2.55
C GLY A 164 22.46 6.66 2.79
N ALA A 165 21.82 5.54 2.43
CA ALA A 165 20.41 5.30 2.67
C ALA A 165 20.07 5.20 4.18
N GLY A 166 18.89 5.66 4.57
CA GLY A 166 18.46 5.74 5.97
C GLY A 166 17.90 4.44 6.54
N GLU A 167 17.40 4.50 7.79
CA GLU A 167 16.79 3.36 8.48
C GLU A 167 15.60 2.78 7.70
N GLU A 168 14.77 3.63 7.08
CA GLU A 168 13.61 3.21 6.28
C GLU A 168 13.98 2.30 5.11
N THR A 169 15.12 2.59 4.44
CA THR A 169 15.58 1.76 3.33
C THR A 169 16.10 0.41 3.81
N VAL A 170 16.74 0.36 4.98
CA VAL A 170 17.15 -0.90 5.62
C VAL A 170 15.92 -1.74 5.96
N LEU A 171 14.90 -1.13 6.57
CA LEU A 171 13.63 -1.79 6.90
C LEU A 171 12.94 -2.37 5.66
N ALA A 172 12.87 -1.59 4.58
CA ALA A 172 12.26 -2.03 3.33
C ALA A 172 13.02 -3.21 2.69
N ARG A 173 14.35 -3.17 2.66
CA ARG A 173 15.19 -4.23 2.10
C ARG A 173 15.12 -5.52 2.91
N VAL A 174 15.11 -5.41 4.24
CA VAL A 174 14.91 -6.57 5.13
C VAL A 174 13.50 -7.13 4.93
N GLY A 175 12.48 -6.28 4.84
CA GLY A 175 11.11 -6.68 4.55
C GLY A 175 10.98 -7.43 3.22
N GLU A 176 11.59 -6.93 2.15
CA GLU A 176 11.64 -7.61 0.85
C GLU A 176 12.27 -9.00 0.94
N CYS A 177 13.36 -9.13 1.70
CA CYS A 177 14.02 -10.43 1.90
C CYS A 177 13.16 -11.40 2.70
N ILE A 178 12.45 -10.93 3.72
CA ILE A 178 11.50 -11.74 4.49
C ILE A 178 10.36 -12.22 3.58
N VAL A 179 9.76 -11.34 2.78
CA VAL A 179 8.71 -11.71 1.81
C VAL A 179 9.22 -12.75 0.82
N THR A 180 10.42 -12.55 0.29
CA THR A 180 11.04 -13.48 -0.65
C THR A 180 11.30 -14.84 -0.02
N SER A 181 11.76 -14.88 1.24
CA SER A 181 12.02 -16.12 1.96
C SER A 181 10.74 -16.91 2.19
N ILE A 182 9.67 -16.25 2.66
CA ILE A 182 8.37 -16.90 2.91
C ILE A 182 7.75 -17.38 1.59
N GLY A 183 7.77 -16.55 0.54
CA GLY A 183 7.22 -16.92 -0.76
C GLY A 183 7.99 -18.02 -1.49
N SER A 184 9.24 -18.27 -1.10
CA SER A 184 10.05 -19.36 -1.65
C SER A 184 9.86 -20.69 -0.92
N ALA A 185 9.33 -20.67 0.32
CA ALA A 185 9.06 -21.86 1.11
C ALA A 185 7.92 -22.69 0.51
N ASP A 186 8.07 -24.02 0.56
CA ASP A 186 7.07 -24.92 -0.02
C ASP A 186 5.82 -25.00 0.87
N THR A 187 6.00 -24.91 2.19
CA THR A 187 4.91 -24.93 3.18
C THR A 187 5.11 -23.88 4.26
N HIS A 188 4.02 -23.42 4.87
CA HIS A 188 4.07 -22.54 6.04
C HIS A 188 4.73 -23.20 7.26
N GLU A 189 4.65 -24.53 7.38
CA GLU A 189 5.27 -25.32 8.45
C GLU A 189 6.80 -25.17 8.43
N GLU A 190 7.43 -25.20 7.24
CA GLU A 190 8.87 -25.02 7.10
C GLU A 190 9.36 -23.68 7.69
N VAL A 191 8.57 -22.62 7.51
CA VAL A 191 8.84 -21.28 8.04
C VAL A 191 8.64 -21.23 9.56
N MET A 192 7.65 -21.95 10.08
CA MET A 192 7.35 -22.05 11.51
C MET A 192 8.38 -22.89 12.27
N GLU A 193 8.84 -23.99 11.68
CA GLU A 193 9.81 -24.90 12.30
C GLU A 193 11.19 -24.24 12.47
N ASN A 194 11.60 -23.43 11.48
CA ASN A 194 12.92 -22.80 11.48
C ASN A 194 12.87 -21.33 10.99
N PRO A 195 12.34 -20.39 11.81
CA PRO A 195 12.31 -18.96 11.46
C PRO A 195 13.70 -18.35 11.28
N ASP A 196 14.72 -18.94 11.91
CA ASP A 196 16.14 -18.54 11.77
C ASP A 196 16.69 -18.71 10.34
N ASN A 197 16.05 -19.50 9.49
CA ASN A 197 16.47 -19.60 8.09
C ASN A 197 16.22 -18.29 7.34
N ILE A 198 15.16 -17.55 7.72
CA ILE A 198 14.87 -16.22 7.17
C ILE A 198 16.01 -15.26 7.51
N SER A 199 16.43 -15.22 8.78
CA SER A 199 17.50 -14.30 9.22
C SER A 199 18.84 -14.61 8.56
N LYS A 200 19.21 -15.88 8.39
CA LYS A 200 20.43 -16.27 7.67
C LYS A 200 20.42 -15.81 6.22
N LEU A 201 19.31 -16.02 5.50
CA LEU A 201 19.17 -15.63 4.10
C LEU A 201 19.21 -14.09 3.93
N VAL A 202 18.63 -13.36 4.88
CA VAL A 202 18.69 -11.90 4.94
C VAL A 202 20.13 -11.41 5.13
N MET A 203 20.91 -12.05 6.02
CA MET A 203 22.31 -11.69 6.27
C MET A 203 23.23 -12.06 5.09
N GLU A 204 22.99 -13.18 4.40
CA GLU A 204 23.77 -13.59 3.22
C GLU A 204 23.67 -12.60 2.04
N LYS A 205 22.52 -11.92 1.90
CA LYS A 205 22.29 -10.98 0.79
C LYS A 205 23.03 -9.64 0.91
N GLY A 206 23.67 -9.33 2.04
CA GLY A 206 24.48 -8.11 2.19
C GLY A 206 23.69 -6.81 2.01
N LEU A 207 22.62 -6.65 2.80
CA LEU A 207 21.64 -5.56 2.66
C LEU A 207 22.16 -4.18 3.11
N ASP A 208 23.33 -4.16 3.74
CA ASP A 208 24.06 -2.99 4.25
C ASP A 208 24.77 -2.18 3.14
N SER A 209 24.91 -2.76 1.94
CA SER A 209 25.54 -2.08 0.79
C SER A 209 24.84 -0.76 0.43
N GLY A 210 25.58 0.35 0.52
CA GLY A 210 25.08 1.69 0.20
C GLY A 210 24.15 2.31 1.26
N THR A 211 24.06 1.72 2.45
CA THR A 211 23.29 2.29 3.56
C THR A 211 24.20 2.98 4.57
N ALA A 212 23.62 3.87 5.38
CA ALA A 212 24.30 4.54 6.48
C ALA A 212 24.46 3.64 7.73
N TYR A 213 23.97 2.40 7.67
CA TYR A 213 23.91 1.48 8.79
C TYR A 213 24.54 0.13 8.42
N GLU A 214 25.24 -0.46 9.37
CA GLU A 214 25.70 -1.83 9.33
C GLU A 214 24.70 -2.69 10.11
N ILE A 215 24.24 -3.77 9.49
CA ILE A 215 23.31 -4.72 10.11
C ILE A 215 24.15 -5.75 10.87
N LEU A 216 23.99 -5.81 12.19
CA LEU A 216 24.69 -6.79 13.03
C LEU A 216 23.92 -8.10 13.12
N SER A 217 22.62 -8.01 13.35
CA SER A 217 21.72 -9.16 13.39
C SER A 217 20.33 -8.78 12.91
N VAL A 218 19.63 -9.77 12.37
CA VAL A 218 18.19 -9.72 12.11
C VAL A 218 17.63 -10.93 12.84
N ASP A 219 16.81 -10.68 13.85
CA ASP A 219 16.23 -11.73 14.68
C ASP A 219 14.73 -11.75 14.44
N ILE A 220 14.12 -12.93 14.31
CA ILE A 220 12.67 -13.02 14.16
C ILE A 220 12.03 -12.93 15.55
N ALA A 221 11.25 -11.88 15.78
CA ALA A 221 10.63 -11.60 17.07
C ALA A 221 9.32 -12.38 17.26
N ASP A 222 8.57 -12.55 16.18
CA ASP A 222 7.23 -13.13 16.21
C ASP A 222 6.86 -13.68 14.83
N VAL A 223 6.16 -14.82 14.80
CA VAL A 223 5.62 -15.39 13.57
C VAL A 223 4.21 -15.91 13.83
N ASP A 224 3.25 -15.35 13.12
CA ASP A 224 1.83 -15.68 13.21
C ASP A 224 1.31 -16.26 11.89
N LEU A 225 0.29 -17.11 11.99
CA LEU A 225 -0.47 -17.59 10.84
C LEU A 225 -1.68 -16.68 10.58
N GLY A 226 -1.83 -16.28 9.33
CA GLY A 226 -2.93 -15.45 8.85
C GLY A 226 -4.04 -16.27 8.20
N LYS A 227 -4.56 -15.77 7.08
CA LYS A 227 -5.64 -16.42 6.33
C LYS A 227 -5.11 -17.48 5.38
N ASN A 228 -5.93 -18.50 5.11
CA ASN A 228 -5.68 -19.40 3.99
C ASN A 228 -6.16 -18.73 2.69
N VAL A 229 -5.27 -17.96 2.07
CA VAL A 229 -5.52 -17.22 0.83
C VAL A 229 -5.79 -18.19 -0.32
N GLY A 230 -5.11 -19.34 -0.34
CA GLY A 230 -5.32 -20.40 -1.33
C GLY A 230 -6.76 -20.91 -1.34
N ALA A 231 -7.29 -21.29 -0.18
CA ALA A 231 -8.68 -21.74 -0.04
C ALA A 231 -9.68 -20.62 -0.36
N GLY A 232 -9.41 -19.39 0.08
CA GLY A 232 -10.23 -18.22 -0.24
C GLY A 232 -10.35 -17.99 -1.75
N LEU A 233 -9.22 -17.98 -2.46
CA LEU A 233 -9.19 -17.84 -3.92
C LEU A 233 -9.88 -19.00 -4.64
N GLN A 234 -9.80 -20.23 -4.12
CA GLN A 234 -10.52 -21.37 -4.68
C GLN A 234 -12.04 -21.22 -4.52
N ILE A 235 -12.51 -20.77 -3.36
CA ILE A 235 -13.94 -20.51 -3.11
C ILE A 235 -14.43 -19.39 -4.02
N GLU A 236 -13.67 -18.30 -4.15
CA GLU A 236 -14.00 -17.18 -5.05
C GLU A 236 -14.09 -17.62 -6.51
N ARG A 237 -13.13 -18.42 -6.98
CA ARG A 237 -13.16 -19.01 -8.33
C ARG A 237 -14.39 -19.90 -8.53
N ALA A 238 -14.69 -20.78 -7.58
CA ALA A 238 -15.85 -21.67 -7.66
C ALA A 238 -17.18 -20.89 -7.67
N ASN A 239 -17.27 -19.80 -6.89
CA ASN A 239 -18.44 -18.92 -6.90
C ASN A 239 -18.58 -18.17 -8.22
N ALA A 240 -17.47 -17.67 -8.78
CA ALA A 240 -17.47 -17.04 -10.10
C ALA A 240 -17.94 -18.03 -11.18
N ASP A 241 -17.41 -19.26 -11.18
CA ASP A 241 -17.80 -20.32 -12.12
C ASP A 241 -19.28 -20.71 -11.96
N ARG A 242 -19.77 -20.82 -10.72
CA ARG A 242 -21.18 -21.06 -10.42
C ARG A 242 -22.07 -19.94 -10.99
N ASN A 243 -21.69 -18.68 -10.80
CA ASN A 243 -22.44 -17.53 -11.30
C ASN A 243 -22.49 -17.52 -12.84
N ILE A 244 -21.37 -17.82 -13.51
CA ILE A 244 -21.32 -17.93 -14.97
C ILE A 244 -22.21 -19.08 -15.45
N ALA A 245 -22.14 -20.24 -14.80
CA ALA A 245 -22.96 -21.39 -15.14
C ALA A 245 -24.46 -21.10 -14.96
N GLN A 246 -24.83 -20.40 -13.87
CA GLN A 246 -26.20 -20.00 -13.59
C GLN A 246 -26.71 -18.99 -14.62
N ALA A 247 -25.92 -17.97 -14.95
CA ALA A 247 -26.26 -16.99 -15.98
C ALA A 247 -26.47 -17.65 -17.35
N LYS A 248 -25.60 -18.59 -17.74
CA LYS A 248 -25.73 -19.34 -19.00
C LYS A 248 -26.94 -20.27 -19.02
N ALA A 249 -27.31 -20.85 -17.86
CA ALA A 249 -28.52 -21.65 -17.73
C ALA A 249 -29.78 -20.79 -17.87
N GLU A 250 -29.77 -19.59 -17.29
CA GLU A 250 -30.85 -18.62 -17.40
C GLU A 250 -30.99 -18.08 -18.84
N GLU A 251 -29.87 -17.76 -19.50
CA GLU A 251 -29.84 -17.37 -20.91
C GLU A 251 -30.44 -18.45 -21.81
N ARG A 252 -30.08 -19.73 -21.60
CA ARG A 252 -30.67 -20.87 -22.33
C ARG A 252 -32.15 -21.02 -22.08
N ARG A 253 -32.61 -20.84 -20.83
CA ARG A 253 -34.04 -20.87 -20.50
C ARG A 253 -34.79 -19.74 -21.20
N ALA A 254 -34.24 -18.54 -21.19
CA ALA A 254 -34.83 -17.39 -21.87
C ALA A 254 -34.91 -17.61 -23.38
N MET A 255 -33.85 -18.14 -24.01
CA MET A 255 -33.86 -18.51 -25.43
C MET A 255 -34.90 -19.59 -25.75
N ALA A 256 -35.00 -20.65 -24.94
CA ALA A 256 -35.99 -21.71 -25.16
C ALA A 256 -37.43 -21.19 -25.06
N ILE A 257 -37.70 -20.29 -24.11
CA ILE A 257 -39.01 -19.64 -23.99
C ILE A 257 -39.27 -18.75 -25.21
N ALA A 258 -38.27 -17.98 -25.66
CA ALA A 258 -38.41 -17.13 -26.85
C ALA A 258 -38.70 -17.97 -28.10
N GLU A 259 -38.01 -19.09 -28.28
CA GLU A 259 -38.22 -20.04 -29.38
C GLU A 259 -39.61 -20.68 -29.29
N GLU A 260 -40.08 -21.06 -28.09
CA GLU A 260 -41.44 -21.57 -27.88
C GLU A 260 -42.49 -20.53 -28.28
N GLN A 261 -42.30 -19.26 -27.91
CA GLN A 261 -43.20 -18.17 -28.28
C GLN A 261 -43.16 -17.88 -29.78
N GLU A 262 -41.98 -17.93 -30.41
CA GLU A 262 -41.83 -17.77 -31.85
C GLU A 262 -42.55 -18.89 -32.61
N MET A 263 -42.43 -20.14 -32.15
CA MET A 263 -43.14 -21.29 -32.72
C MET A 263 -44.66 -21.18 -32.55
N LYS A 264 -45.14 -20.70 -31.39
CA LYS A 264 -46.57 -20.39 -31.19
C LYS A 264 -47.06 -19.31 -32.15
N ALA A 265 -46.29 -18.22 -32.30
CA ALA A 265 -46.63 -17.15 -33.24
C ALA A 265 -46.64 -17.65 -34.69
N ASN A 266 -45.70 -18.52 -35.07
CA ASN A 266 -45.65 -19.14 -36.39
C ASN A 266 -46.85 -20.07 -36.64
N LYS A 267 -47.27 -20.83 -35.63
CA LYS A 267 -48.50 -21.65 -35.71
C LYS A 267 -49.73 -20.77 -35.96
N ILE A 268 -49.88 -19.68 -35.21
CA ILE A 268 -51.00 -18.73 -35.39
C ILE A 268 -50.96 -18.09 -36.79
N LYS A 269 -49.78 -17.69 -37.27
CA LYS A 269 -49.62 -17.16 -38.63
C LYS A 269 -50.03 -18.18 -39.69
N ALA A 270 -49.59 -19.43 -39.57
CA ALA A 270 -49.94 -20.50 -40.50
C ALA A 270 -51.44 -20.81 -40.45
N GLU A 271 -52.05 -20.87 -39.27
CA GLU A 271 -53.51 -21.02 -39.11
C GLU A 271 -54.25 -19.85 -39.77
N ALA A 272 -53.79 -18.61 -39.59
CA ALA A 272 -54.39 -17.44 -40.24
C ALA A 272 -54.27 -17.52 -41.78
N GLU A 273 -53.16 -18.01 -42.33
CA GLU A 273 -52.99 -18.23 -43.76
C GLU A 273 -53.92 -19.32 -44.31
N VAL A 274 -54.13 -20.40 -43.55
CA VAL A 274 -55.11 -21.45 -43.88
C VAL A 274 -56.52 -20.84 -43.91
N VAL A 275 -56.91 -20.10 -42.87
CA VAL A 275 -58.22 -19.43 -42.80
C VAL A 275 -58.41 -18.43 -43.96
N LEU A 276 -57.39 -17.64 -44.31
CA LEU A 276 -57.44 -16.74 -45.46
C LEU A 276 -57.60 -17.49 -46.79
N SER A 277 -57.02 -18.68 -46.89
CA SER A 277 -57.13 -19.53 -48.09
C SER A 277 -58.49 -20.22 -48.15
N GLU A 278 -59.01 -20.73 -47.04
CA GLU A 278 -60.36 -21.29 -46.93
C GLU A 278 -61.43 -20.23 -47.21
N ALA A 279 -61.25 -18.99 -46.75
CA ALA A 279 -62.15 -17.88 -47.03
C ALA A 279 -62.25 -17.54 -48.53
N LYS A 280 -61.25 -17.89 -49.34
CA LYS A 280 -61.33 -17.74 -50.81
C LYS A 280 -62.29 -18.75 -51.45
N VAL A 281 -62.52 -19.91 -50.82
CA VAL A 281 -63.41 -20.97 -51.34
C VAL A 281 -64.86 -20.49 -51.48
N PRO A 282 -65.53 -19.93 -50.45
CA PRO A 282 -66.90 -19.44 -50.59
C PRO A 282 -67.00 -18.25 -51.55
N ILE A 283 -65.98 -17.38 -51.62
CA ILE A 283 -65.95 -16.27 -52.59
C ILE A 283 -65.85 -16.83 -54.03
N ALA A 284 -64.99 -17.82 -54.26
CA ALA A 284 -64.87 -18.48 -55.55
C ALA A 284 -66.15 -19.25 -55.92
N LEU A 285 -66.81 -19.89 -54.94
CA LEU A 285 -68.08 -20.59 -55.09
C LEU A 285 -69.20 -19.61 -55.46
N ALA A 286 -69.29 -18.47 -54.77
CA ALA A 286 -70.24 -17.40 -55.09
C ALA A 286 -70.02 -16.87 -56.51
N LYS A 287 -68.76 -16.64 -56.91
CA LYS A 287 -68.42 -16.23 -58.27
C LYS A 287 -68.75 -17.29 -59.32
N ALA A 288 -68.62 -18.57 -59.00
CA ALA A 288 -69.01 -19.68 -59.89
C ALA A 288 -70.53 -19.78 -60.08
N LEU A 289 -71.31 -19.51 -59.03
CA LEU A 289 -72.77 -19.41 -59.07
C LEU A 289 -73.23 -18.18 -59.87
N GLU A 290 -72.62 -17.00 -59.66
CA GLU A 290 -72.95 -15.77 -60.41
C GLU A 290 -72.60 -15.88 -61.90
N SER A 291 -71.45 -16.49 -62.23
CA SER A 291 -71.02 -16.67 -63.62
C SER A 291 -71.73 -17.80 -64.37
N GLY A 292 -72.69 -18.49 -63.71
CA GLY A 292 -73.48 -19.57 -64.32
C GLY A 292 -72.72 -20.88 -64.55
N ASN A 293 -71.51 -21.02 -64.02
CA ASN A 293 -70.68 -22.22 -64.15
C ASN A 293 -71.07 -23.33 -63.15
N MET A 294 -71.97 -23.05 -62.21
CA MET A 294 -72.52 -24.02 -61.25
C MET A 294 -74.03 -23.80 -61.08
N GLY A 295 -74.81 -24.88 -61.12
CA GLY A 295 -76.26 -24.82 -60.94
C GLY A 295 -76.72 -24.98 -59.48
N PHE A 296 -77.93 -24.52 -59.16
CA PHE A 296 -78.53 -24.65 -57.83
C PHE A 296 -78.61 -26.10 -57.33
N LEU A 297 -78.86 -27.06 -58.24
CA LEU A 297 -78.90 -28.48 -57.94
C LEU A 297 -77.51 -29.02 -57.53
N ASP A 298 -76.43 -28.51 -58.12
CA ASP A 298 -75.06 -28.94 -57.83
C ASP A 298 -74.58 -28.40 -56.48
N TYR A 299 -74.97 -27.18 -56.11
CA TYR A 299 -74.73 -26.63 -54.77
C TYR A 299 -75.42 -27.46 -53.67
N TYR A 300 -76.67 -27.87 -53.89
CA TYR A 300 -77.40 -28.73 -52.96
C TYR A 300 -76.74 -30.12 -52.81
N ARG A 301 -76.24 -30.70 -53.91
CA ARG A 301 -75.48 -31.96 -53.85
C ARG A 301 -74.18 -31.82 -53.07
N LEU A 302 -73.43 -30.74 -53.28
CA LEU A 302 -72.19 -30.45 -52.55
C LEU A 302 -72.47 -30.30 -51.04
N LYS A 303 -73.54 -29.58 -50.68
CA LYS A 303 -73.95 -29.40 -49.28
C LYS A 303 -74.36 -30.73 -48.61
N ASN A 304 -75.04 -31.61 -49.33
CA ASN A 304 -75.40 -32.95 -48.83
C ASN A 304 -74.15 -33.83 -48.63
N LEU A 305 -73.20 -33.81 -49.58
CA LEU A 305 -71.93 -34.53 -49.44
C LEU A 305 -71.10 -34.02 -48.26
N GLN A 306 -71.07 -32.70 -48.02
CA GLN A 306 -70.43 -32.13 -46.84
C GLN A 306 -71.11 -32.58 -45.54
N ALA A 307 -72.45 -32.61 -45.50
CA ALA A 307 -73.20 -33.08 -44.34
C ALA A 307 -72.94 -34.57 -44.05
N ASP A 308 -72.92 -35.42 -45.08
CA ASP A 308 -72.60 -36.86 -44.94
C ASP A 308 -71.15 -37.07 -44.48
N SER A 309 -70.21 -36.26 -44.98
CA SER A 309 -68.80 -36.31 -44.57
C SER A 309 -68.62 -35.86 -43.12
N ALA A 310 -69.28 -34.78 -42.71
CA ALA A 310 -69.25 -34.29 -41.32
C ALA A 310 -69.87 -35.30 -40.34
N MET A 311 -70.97 -35.97 -40.73
CA MET A 311 -71.54 -37.07 -39.95
C MET A 311 -70.56 -38.24 -39.82
N ARG A 312 -69.83 -38.60 -40.89
CA ARG A 312 -68.79 -39.65 -40.85
C ARG A 312 -67.59 -39.30 -39.98
N GLU A 313 -67.07 -38.08 -40.06
CA GLU A 313 -65.97 -37.63 -39.19
C GLU A 313 -66.38 -37.60 -37.72
N GLY A 314 -67.60 -37.13 -37.43
CA GLY A 314 -68.17 -37.17 -36.08
C GLY A 314 -68.24 -38.59 -35.52
N MET A 315 -68.69 -39.57 -36.32
CA MET A 315 -68.73 -40.98 -35.94
C MET A 315 -67.33 -41.61 -35.75
N ALA A 316 -66.33 -41.17 -36.52
CA ALA A 316 -64.95 -41.65 -36.42
C ALA A 316 -64.23 -41.12 -35.16
N ASN A 317 -64.45 -39.85 -34.80
CA ASN A 317 -63.87 -39.24 -33.59
C ASN A 317 -64.47 -39.81 -32.30
N ASP A 318 -65.76 -40.16 -32.29
CA ASP A 318 -66.43 -40.77 -31.13
C ASP A 318 -65.94 -42.20 -30.83
N SER A 319 -65.27 -42.84 -31.79
CA SER A 319 -64.70 -44.19 -31.65
C SER A 319 -63.24 -44.19 -31.16
N GLY A 320 -62.60 -43.02 -30.99
CA GLY A 320 -61.16 -42.90 -30.72
C GLY A 320 -60.75 -42.33 -29.35
N ASP A 321 -61.68 -41.81 -28.54
CA ASP A 321 -61.33 -41.05 -27.31
C ASP A 321 -61.23 -41.91 -26.04
N ASN A 322 -60.56 -43.07 -26.11
CA ASN A 322 -60.34 -43.90 -24.93
C ASN A 322 -58.96 -44.60 -24.85
N MET A 323 -57.89 -43.95 -25.34
CA MET A 323 -56.52 -44.34 -24.98
C MET A 323 -55.63 -43.16 -24.58
N VAL A 324 -55.50 -43.01 -23.25
CA VAL A 324 -54.31 -42.61 -22.48
C VAL A 324 -53.65 -41.27 -22.85
N LYS A 325 -54.00 -40.23 -22.08
CA LYS A 325 -53.07 -39.11 -21.81
C LYS A 325 -52.04 -39.58 -20.78
N PRO A 326 -50.71 -39.52 -21.03
CA PRO A 326 -49.75 -39.69 -19.98
C PRO A 326 -49.77 -38.45 -19.10
N VAL A 327 -50.13 -38.65 -17.82
CA VAL A 327 -49.94 -37.67 -16.76
C VAL A 327 -48.44 -37.53 -16.55
N LEU A 328 -47.84 -36.45 -17.07
CA LEU A 328 -46.57 -35.97 -16.57
C LEU A 328 -46.82 -35.30 -15.23
N ASN A 329 -46.71 -36.09 -14.16
CA ASN A 329 -46.66 -35.58 -12.80
C ASN A 329 -45.23 -35.04 -12.57
N VAL A 330 -45.04 -33.74 -12.79
CA VAL A 330 -43.87 -33.03 -12.27
C VAL A 330 -44.30 -32.47 -10.92
N ASP A 331 -43.97 -33.22 -9.87
CA ASP A 331 -44.06 -32.76 -8.48
C ASP A 331 -43.10 -31.57 -8.30
N ASN A 332 -43.58 -30.36 -8.59
CA ASN A 332 -42.95 -29.13 -8.13
C ASN A 332 -43.29 -28.92 -6.66
N ASN A 333 -42.55 -29.59 -5.79
CA ASN A 333 -42.46 -29.23 -4.38
C ASN A 333 -40.99 -28.86 -4.07
N SER A 334 -40.64 -27.60 -4.31
CA SER A 334 -39.35 -27.03 -3.88
C SER A 334 -39.46 -25.65 -3.21
N ASP A 335 -40.67 -25.18 -2.86
CA ASP A 335 -40.89 -23.83 -2.31
C ASP A 335 -41.15 -23.79 -0.79
N LYS A 336 -40.74 -24.82 -0.05
CA LYS A 336 -40.83 -24.82 1.42
C LYS A 336 -39.62 -25.45 2.13
N PHE A 337 -38.42 -24.96 1.83
CA PHE A 337 -37.28 -25.06 2.75
C PHE A 337 -36.36 -23.87 2.49
N PHE A 338 -36.72 -22.69 2.99
CA PHE A 338 -35.83 -21.59 3.41
C PHE A 338 -36.72 -20.39 3.74
N LYS A 339 -37.10 -20.30 5.01
CA LYS A 339 -37.42 -19.06 5.71
C LYS A 339 -36.64 -19.07 7.01
#